data_AF-A0A434L8S9-F1
#
_entry.id   AF-A0A434L8S9-F1
#
_cell.length_a   1.000
_cell.length_b   1.000
_cell.length_c   1.000
_cell.angle_alpha   90.00
_cell.angle_beta   90.00
_cell.angle_gamma   90.00
#
_symmetry.space_group_name_H-M   'P 1'
#
loop_
_entity.id
_entity.type
_entity.pdbx_description
1 polymer ?
#
loop_
_entity_poly.entity_id
_entity_poly.type
_entity_poly.pdbx_seq_one_letter_code
_entity_poly.pdbx_strand_id
1 'polypeptide(L)'
;MLKEALTDAVRELGFDCYAYLNIQPVRTYTVSNYAVEWQQRYFDRDYKDIDPVVKTARTTLEAFTWATVTPRKVSSRVRAFYAEAGDFGIRSGITIPIRTAFGHMSMLTVASHKPSLSLERDIDQLAA
;
A
#
# COMPACT_ATOMS: atom_id res chain seq x y z
N MET A 1 20.98 1.75 7.33
CA MET A 1 20.36 3.03 6.89
C MET A 1 18.83 2.96 7.00
N LEU A 2 18.08 4.07 6.98
CA LEU A 2 16.62 4.11 7.24
C LEU A 2 15.79 3.08 6.45
N LYS A 3 16.10 2.85 5.16
CA LYS A 3 15.36 1.89 4.32
C LYS A 3 15.50 0.43 4.78
N GLU A 4 16.68 0.06 5.29
CA GLU A 4 16.96 -1.28 5.81
C GLU A 4 16.21 -1.48 7.13
N ALA A 5 16.31 -0.52 8.04
CA ALA A 5 15.58 -0.56 9.31
C ALA A 5 14.06 -0.69 9.13
N LEU A 6 13.48 0.05 8.17
CA LEU A 6 12.06 -0.11 7.81
C LEU A 6 11.76 -1.49 7.22
N THR A 7 12.67 -2.03 6.41
CA THR A 7 12.48 -3.37 5.84
C THR A 7 12.47 -4.44 6.93
N ASP A 8 13.39 -4.35 7.88
CA ASP A 8 13.50 -5.30 8.99
C ASP A 8 12.28 -5.21 9.92
N ALA A 9 11.89 -4.00 10.32
CA ALA A 9 10.70 -3.78 11.16
C ALA A 9 9.40 -4.30 10.50
N VAL A 10 9.23 -4.09 9.19
CA VAL A 10 8.06 -4.57 8.44
C VAL A 10 8.00 -6.09 8.41
N ARG A 11 9.15 -6.75 8.30
CA ARG A 11 9.26 -8.21 8.34
C ARG A 11 8.96 -8.78 9.72
N GLU A 12 9.45 -8.14 10.78
CA GLU A 12 9.14 -8.51 12.16
C GLU A 12 7.64 -8.42 12.44
N LEU A 13 6.95 -7.46 11.82
CA LEU A 13 5.49 -7.31 11.87
C LEU A 13 4.74 -8.26 10.92
N GLY A 14 5.41 -9.22 10.27
CA GLY A 14 4.76 -10.23 9.42
C GLY A 14 4.35 -9.75 8.02
N PHE A 15 4.86 -8.59 7.57
CA PHE A 15 4.66 -8.05 6.24
C PHE A 15 5.91 -8.21 5.37
N ASP A 16 5.71 -8.28 4.06
CA ASP A 16 6.82 -8.49 3.12
C ASP A 16 7.46 -7.18 2.70
N CYS A 17 6.66 -6.12 2.63
CA CYS A 17 7.05 -4.88 1.97
C CYS A 17 6.31 -3.64 2.48
N TYR A 18 6.88 -2.47 2.22
CA TYR A 18 6.31 -1.17 2.57
C TYR A 18 6.39 -0.17 1.41
N ALA A 19 5.51 0.81 1.46
CA ALA A 19 5.54 1.99 0.63
C ALA A 19 5.08 3.21 1.44
N TYR A 20 5.95 4.21 1.54
CA TYR A 20 5.56 5.57 1.88
C TYR A 20 5.29 6.33 0.60
N LEU A 21 4.09 6.86 0.44
CA LEU A 21 3.67 7.63 -0.72
C LEU A 21 3.21 9.01 -0.26
N ASN A 22 3.86 10.06 -0.75
CA ASN A 22 3.46 11.44 -0.56
C ASN A 22 2.88 11.96 -1.88
N ILE A 23 1.58 12.24 -1.89
CA ILE A 23 0.85 12.68 -3.08
C ILE A 23 0.60 14.19 -2.98
N GLN A 24 1.27 14.95 -3.85
CA GLN A 24 1.02 16.38 -4.04
C GLN A 24 0.54 16.63 -5.47
N PRO A 25 -0.14 17.77 -5.73
CA PRO A 25 -0.67 18.09 -7.05
C PRO A 25 0.38 18.07 -8.18
N VAL A 26 1.61 18.49 -7.87
CA VAL A 26 2.70 18.65 -8.86
C VAL A 26 3.77 17.57 -8.75
N ARG A 27 3.93 16.96 -7.58
CA ARG A 27 5.00 15.98 -7.33
C ARG A 27 4.50 14.84 -6.46
N THR A 28 4.75 13.62 -6.90
CA THR A 28 4.58 12.43 -6.08
C THR A 28 5.97 11.97 -5.64
N TYR A 29 6.15 11.72 -4.35
CA TYR A 29 7.38 11.19 -3.78
C TYR A 29 7.11 9.86 -3.11
N THR A 30 8.02 8.90 -3.28
CA THR A 30 7.81 7.53 -2.80
C THR A 30 9.09 6.96 -2.22
N VAL A 31 8.97 6.32 -1.06
CA VAL A 31 10.03 5.52 -0.43
C VAL A 31 9.46 4.14 -0.22
N SER A 32 10.01 3.13 -0.89
CA SER A 32 9.47 1.79 -0.86
C SER A 32 10.57 0.75 -1.05
N ASN A 33 10.33 -0.45 -0.53
CA ASN A 33 11.09 -1.66 -0.85
C ASN A 33 10.34 -2.59 -1.83
N TYR A 34 9.27 -2.11 -2.48
CA TYR A 34 8.63 -2.82 -3.59
C TYR A 34 9.65 -3.07 -4.71
N ALA A 35 9.44 -4.14 -5.48
CA ALA A 35 10.24 -4.41 -6.67
C ALA A 35 10.31 -3.17 -7.57
N VAL A 36 11.49 -2.85 -8.09
CA VAL A 36 11.72 -1.62 -8.88
C VAL A 36 10.83 -1.63 -10.13
N GLU A 37 10.63 -2.80 -10.71
CA GLU A 37 9.75 -3.05 -11.86
C GLU A 37 8.29 -2.71 -11.55
N TRP A 38 7.82 -3.03 -10.34
CA TRP A 38 6.48 -2.65 -9.90
C TRP A 38 6.37 -1.14 -9.70
N GLN A 39 7.36 -0.52 -9.07
CA GLN A 39 7.38 0.94 -8.87
C GLN A 39 7.29 1.67 -10.22
N GLN A 40 8.12 1.29 -11.20
CA GLN A 40 8.10 1.86 -12.55
C GLN A 40 6.73 1.67 -13.21
N ARG A 41 6.21 0.44 -13.22
CA ARG A 41 4.91 0.11 -13.80
C ARG A 41 3.77 0.92 -13.17
N TYR A 42 3.82 1.15 -11.86
CA TYR A 42 2.82 1.92 -11.14
C TYR A 42 2.75 3.37 -11.64
N PHE A 43 3.90 4.00 -11.87
CA PHE A 43 3.96 5.36 -12.40
C PHE A 43 3.62 5.43 -13.89
N ASP A 44 4.21 4.56 -14.72
CA ASP A 44 4.02 4.57 -16.18
C ASP A 44 2.56 4.35 -16.59
N ARG A 45 1.75 3.72 -15.73
CA ARG A 45 0.34 3.42 -15.98
C ARG A 45 -0.63 4.30 -15.19
N ASP A 46 -0.13 5.33 -14.51
CA ASP A 46 -0.90 6.23 -13.64
C ASP A 46 -1.79 5.48 -12.65
N TYR A 47 -1.25 4.43 -12.01
CA TYR A 47 -2.04 3.59 -11.12
C TYR A 47 -2.56 4.32 -9.89
N LYS A 48 -1.92 5.42 -9.47
CA LYS A 48 -2.42 6.34 -8.44
C LYS A 48 -3.90 6.77 -8.63
N ASP A 49 -4.38 6.87 -9.87
CA ASP A 49 -5.72 7.38 -10.18
C ASP A 49 -6.81 6.29 -10.05
N ILE A 50 -6.41 5.03 -10.12
CA ILE A 50 -7.31 3.88 -10.06
C ILE A 50 -7.13 3.05 -8.79
N ASP A 51 -5.98 3.18 -8.12
CA ASP A 51 -5.60 2.44 -6.92
C ASP A 51 -6.66 2.60 -5.83
N PRO A 52 -7.40 1.53 -5.49
CA PRO A 52 -8.43 1.61 -4.46
C PRO A 52 -7.86 1.91 -3.08
N VAL A 53 -6.61 1.56 -2.79
CA VAL A 53 -5.94 1.87 -1.52
C VAL A 53 -5.74 3.38 -1.42
N VAL A 54 -5.26 4.03 -2.48
CA VAL A 54 -5.13 5.50 -2.52
C VAL A 54 -6.49 6.19 -2.39
N LYS A 55 -7.52 5.67 -3.07
CA LYS A 55 -8.89 6.22 -2.97
C LYS A 55 -9.45 6.15 -1.56
N THR A 56 -9.35 4.98 -0.92
CA THR A 56 -9.80 4.79 0.47
C THR A 56 -9.00 5.66 1.44
N ALA A 57 -7.68 5.78 1.26
CA ALA A 57 -6.83 6.62 2.11
C ALA A 57 -7.25 8.09 2.09
N ARG A 58 -7.72 8.60 0.93
CA ARG A 58 -8.21 9.98 0.80
C ARG A 58 -9.54 10.22 1.50
N THR A 59 -10.37 9.19 1.65
CA THR A 59 -11.73 9.31 2.24
C THR A 59 -11.77 9.00 3.72
N THR A 60 -11.14 7.89 4.14
CA THR A 60 -11.30 7.34 5.50
C THR A 60 -10.44 8.06 6.51
N LEU A 61 -9.23 8.49 6.13
CA LEU A 61 -8.31 9.28 6.95
C LEU A 61 -7.96 8.66 8.32
N GLU A 62 -8.19 7.35 8.43
CA GLU A 62 -7.85 6.46 9.54
C GLU A 62 -7.16 5.22 8.96
N ALA A 63 -6.44 4.47 9.80
CA ALA A 63 -5.79 3.24 9.38
C ALA A 63 -6.82 2.19 8.94
N PHE A 64 -6.56 1.51 7.82
CA PHE A 64 -7.47 0.49 7.30
C PHE A 64 -6.72 -0.70 6.70
N THR A 65 -7.34 -1.87 6.76
CA THR A 65 -6.89 -3.07 6.08
C THR A 65 -7.45 -3.14 4.67
N TRP A 66 -6.73 -3.78 3.76
CA TRP A 66 -7.17 -4.04 2.41
C TRP A 66 -6.65 -5.40 1.92
N ALA A 67 -7.36 -5.97 0.95
CA ALA A 67 -6.99 -7.18 0.25
C ALA A 67 -7.43 -7.07 -1.21
N THR A 68 -6.74 -7.78 -2.10
CA THR A 68 -7.14 -7.93 -3.51
C THR A 68 -8.58 -8.42 -3.57
N VAL A 69 -9.46 -7.60 -4.15
CA VAL A 69 -10.90 -7.87 -4.16
C VAL A 69 -11.28 -9.01 -5.09
N THR A 70 -12.32 -9.74 -4.69
CA THR A 70 -12.96 -10.75 -5.55
C THR A 70 -13.54 -10.06 -6.80
N PRO A 71 -13.31 -10.60 -8.00
CA PRO A 71 -13.50 -9.90 -9.28
C PRO A 71 -14.83 -9.17 -9.53
N ARG A 72 -15.93 -9.55 -8.90
CA ARG A 72 -17.28 -9.22 -9.41
C ARG A 72 -17.72 -7.75 -9.29
N LYS A 73 -17.02 -6.89 -8.54
CA LYS A 73 -17.47 -5.50 -8.27
C LYS A 73 -16.56 -4.38 -8.76
N VAL A 74 -15.46 -4.68 -9.45
CA VAL A 74 -14.49 -3.67 -9.90
C VAL A 74 -14.34 -3.63 -11.42
N SER A 75 -13.92 -2.47 -11.94
CA SER A 75 -13.63 -2.30 -13.38
C SER A 75 -12.52 -3.24 -13.85
N SER A 76 -12.48 -3.53 -15.15
CA SER A 76 -11.42 -4.34 -15.76
C SER A 76 -10.03 -3.77 -15.50
N ARG A 77 -9.88 -2.44 -15.49
CA ARG A 77 -8.60 -1.77 -15.21
C ARG A 77 -8.15 -1.97 -13.75
N VAL A 78 -9.07 -1.88 -12.78
CA VAL A 78 -8.75 -2.14 -11.36
C VAL A 78 -8.46 -3.63 -11.13
N ARG A 79 -9.14 -4.53 -11.86
CA ARG A 79 -8.83 -5.97 -11.84
C ARG A 79 -7.41 -6.24 -12.32
N ALA A 80 -7.02 -5.64 -13.44
CA ALA A 80 -5.67 -5.79 -13.99
C ALA A 80 -4.61 -5.22 -13.03
N PHE A 81 -4.87 -4.06 -12.43
CA PHE A 81 -4.02 -3.48 -11.39
C PHE A 81 -3.74 -4.47 -10.25
N TYR A 82 -4.78 -5.08 -9.67
CA TYR A 82 -4.60 -6.04 -8.58
C TYR A 82 -3.93 -7.35 -9.02
N ALA A 83 -4.20 -7.82 -10.25
CA ALA A 83 -3.53 -9.00 -10.78
C ALA A 83 -2.02 -8.75 -10.92
N GLU A 84 -1.65 -7.63 -11.53
CA GLU A 84 -0.24 -7.25 -11.70
C GLU A 84 0.44 -7.00 -10.34
N ALA A 85 -0.21 -6.30 -9.40
CA ALA A 85 0.31 -6.12 -8.04
C ALA A 85 0.56 -7.47 -7.34
N GLY A 86 -0.36 -8.43 -7.56
CA GLY A 86 -0.29 -9.77 -7.01
C GLY A 86 0.88 -10.60 -7.55
N ASP A 87 1.36 -10.33 -8.77
CA ASP A 87 2.57 -10.93 -9.34
C ASP A 87 3.85 -10.46 -8.62
N PHE A 88 3.80 -9.29 -7.97
CA PHE A 88 4.88 -8.76 -7.14
C PHE A 88 4.68 -9.01 -5.64
N GLY A 89 3.74 -9.88 -5.26
CA GLY A 89 3.47 -10.21 -3.86
C GLY A 89 2.71 -9.14 -3.09
N ILE A 90 2.07 -8.18 -3.76
CA ILE A 90 1.28 -7.11 -3.13
C ILE A 90 -0.20 -7.51 -3.20
N ARG A 91 -0.69 -8.22 -2.18
CA ARG A 91 -2.02 -8.84 -2.20
C ARG A 91 -2.94 -8.40 -1.07
N SER A 92 -2.39 -8.16 0.10
CA SER A 92 -3.11 -7.57 1.22
C SER A 92 -2.21 -6.63 2.00
N GLY A 93 -2.78 -5.79 2.85
CA GLY A 93 -1.98 -4.81 3.56
C GLY A 93 -2.77 -3.92 4.50
N ILE A 94 -2.03 -3.03 5.14
CA ILE A 94 -2.55 -1.96 6.00
C ILE A 94 -2.05 -0.66 5.44
N THR A 95 -2.93 0.32 5.40
CA THR A 95 -2.58 1.68 5.01
C THR A 95 -2.96 2.63 6.11
N ILE A 96 -2.00 3.47 6.49
CA ILE A 96 -2.15 4.55 7.47
C ILE A 96 -2.06 5.87 6.71
N PRO A 97 -3.19 6.54 6.43
CA PRO A 97 -3.19 7.87 5.85
C PRO A 97 -2.69 8.90 6.87
N ILE A 98 -1.89 9.85 6.39
CA ILE A 98 -1.30 10.95 7.15
C ILE A 98 -1.73 12.24 6.46
N ARG A 99 -2.61 13.01 7.11
CA ARG A 99 -2.98 14.34 6.64
C ARG A 99 -1.76 15.25 6.69
N THR A 100 -1.54 15.98 5.61
CA THR A 100 -0.51 17.02 5.54
C THR A 100 -1.15 18.37 5.21
N ALA A 101 -0.38 19.46 5.26
CA ALA A 101 -0.90 20.81 5.02
C ALA A 101 -1.53 20.95 3.62
N PHE A 102 -2.41 21.95 3.46
CA PHE A 102 -3.02 22.33 2.17
C PHE A 102 -3.86 21.22 1.49
N GLY A 103 -4.44 20.31 2.26
CA GLY A 103 -5.25 19.22 1.72
C GLY A 103 -4.44 18.12 1.02
N HIS A 104 -3.11 18.15 1.17
CA HIS A 104 -2.23 17.09 0.70
C HIS A 104 -2.30 15.87 1.62
N MET A 105 -1.94 14.70 1.10
CA MET A 105 -1.96 13.45 1.86
C MET A 105 -0.68 12.66 1.61
N SER A 106 -0.13 12.13 2.70
CA SER A 106 0.83 11.03 2.63
C SER A 106 0.20 9.77 3.17
N MET A 107 0.73 8.62 2.82
CA MET A 107 0.29 7.36 3.39
C MET A 107 1.49 6.44 3.57
N LEU A 108 1.46 5.70 4.68
CA LEU A 108 2.34 4.55 4.89
C LEU A 108 1.52 3.29 4.65
N THR A 109 1.99 2.45 3.75
CA THR A 109 1.40 1.15 3.45
C THR A 109 2.39 0.06 3.78
N VAL A 110 1.95 -0.97 4.49
CA VAL A 110 2.64 -2.26 4.61
C VAL A 110 1.82 -3.31 3.88
N ALA A 111 2.48 -4.18 3.13
CA ALA A 111 1.82 -5.15 2.26
C ALA A 111 2.42 -6.54 2.42
N SER A 112 1.58 -7.54 2.16
CA SER A 112 1.91 -8.95 2.23
C SER A 112 1.42 -9.70 0.98
N HIS A 113 2.13 -10.79 0.68
CA HIS A 113 1.76 -11.81 -0.30
C HIS A 113 0.58 -12.68 0.15
N LYS A 114 0.18 -12.61 1.43
CA LYS A 114 -1.01 -13.31 1.92
C LYS A 114 -2.27 -12.74 1.23
N PRO A 115 -3.27 -13.56 0.87
CA PRO A 115 -4.49 -13.11 0.21
C PRO A 115 -5.41 -12.28 1.12
N SER A 116 -5.24 -12.38 2.43
CA SER A 116 -5.99 -11.64 3.45
C SER A 116 -5.16 -11.49 4.72
N LEU A 117 -5.43 -10.45 5.49
CA LEU A 117 -4.84 -10.26 6.82
C LEU A 117 -5.80 -10.72 7.92
N SER A 118 -5.23 -11.26 8.99
CA SER A 118 -5.88 -11.49 10.27
C SER A 118 -5.16 -10.64 11.32
N LEU A 119 -5.72 -9.49 11.68
CA LEU A 119 -5.08 -8.53 12.60
C LEU A 119 -4.73 -9.15 13.96
N GLU A 120 -5.48 -10.15 14.41
CA GLU A 120 -5.24 -10.89 15.67
C GLU A 120 -4.02 -11.82 15.62
N ARG A 121 -3.58 -12.21 14.41
CA ARG A 121 -2.46 -13.13 14.19
C ARG A 121 -1.26 -12.47 13.50
N ASP A 122 -1.53 -11.45 12.69
CA ASP A 122 -0.56 -10.79 11.82
C ASP A 122 -0.04 -9.47 12.43
N ILE A 123 -0.64 -8.95 13.50
CA ILE A 123 -0.07 -7.83 14.27
C ILE A 123 -0.06 -8.23 15.74
N ASP A 124 1.13 -8.29 16.31
CA ASP A 124 1.28 -8.50 17.75
C ASP A 124 0.83 -7.23 18.49
N GLN A 125 -0.38 -7.25 19.06
CA GLN A 125 -0.97 -6.09 19.75
C GLN A 125 -0.22 -5.68 21.04
N LEU A 126 0.78 -6.46 21.46
CA LEU A 126 1.52 -6.29 22.72
C LEU A 126 2.79 -5.42 22.61
N ALA A 127 3.08 -4.83 21.45
CA ALA A 127 4.28 -4.03 21.23
C ALA A 127 4.07 -2.50 21.30
N ALA A 128 3.01 -2.03 21.96
CA ALA A 128 2.72 -0.60 22.16
C ALA A 128 3.05 -0.11 23.57
#